data_AF-Q5TNC7-F1
#
_entry.id   AF-Q5TNC7-F1
#
_cell.length_a   1.000
_cell.length_b   1.000
_cell.length_c   1.000
_cell.angle_alpha   90.00
_cell.angle_beta   90.00
_cell.angle_gamma   90.00
#
_symmetry.space_group_name_H-M   'P 1'
#
loop_
_entity.id
_entity.type
_entity.pdbx_description
1 polymer ?
#
loop_
_entity_poly.entity_id
_entity_poly.type
_entity_poly.pdbx_seq_one_letter_code
_entity_poly.pdbx_strand_id
1 'polypeptide(L)'
;MEVSSETGYFHQYAKKFRRTLTTQEVDQFAALTTDRERFAYVNELKWRVVNELPLEQSSPAKGKCLEKALKHKCEGDRALGDGEWAVALKCYNRAYLLLPEENALEKALLLDNRSQVLLQLTKLDQSLADIDRAIGYGYPPDQLATLWERKARIFQTKKDFKSAVECYDKTIHYLQQYPTGLPPEQLAQKLDDLKKLTDTVYY
;
A
#
# COMPACT_ATOMS: atom_id res chain seq x y z
N MET A 1 -0.22 4.00 -6.20
CA MET A 1 -1.31 3.42 -7.01
C MET A 1 -0.85 3.43 -8.46
N GLU A 2 -0.31 2.32 -8.96
CA GLU A 2 0.36 2.26 -10.28
C GLU A 2 -0.25 1.20 -11.21
N VAL A 3 -1.57 1.06 -11.21
CA VAL A 3 -2.22 0.31 -12.29
C VAL A 3 -3.57 0.98 -12.57
N SER A 4 -3.56 1.99 -13.44
CA SER A 4 -4.79 2.56 -13.96
C SER A 4 -5.14 1.78 -15.23
N SER A 5 -6.22 0.98 -15.20
CA SER A 5 -6.74 0.37 -16.42
C SER A 5 -7.58 1.41 -17.18
N GLU A 6 -7.46 1.45 -18.50
CA GLU A 6 -8.24 2.35 -19.38
C GLU A 6 -9.77 2.14 -19.29
N THR A 7 -10.21 1.16 -18.50
CA THR A 7 -11.60 0.72 -18.35
C THR A 7 -12.32 1.35 -17.16
N GLY A 8 -11.65 2.15 -16.32
CA GLY A 8 -12.25 2.76 -15.12
C GLY A 8 -13.29 3.86 -15.41
N TYR A 9 -14.19 4.12 -14.45
CA TYR A 9 -15.23 5.17 -14.53
C TYR A 9 -14.64 6.51 -15.01
N PHE A 10 -13.55 6.97 -14.38
CA PHE A 10 -12.89 8.23 -14.75
C PHE A 10 -12.29 8.23 -16.15
N HIS A 11 -11.76 7.10 -16.62
CA HIS A 11 -11.27 6.98 -18.00
C HIS A 11 -12.41 7.09 -19.01
N GLN A 12 -13.50 6.37 -18.76
CA GLN A 12 -14.69 6.45 -19.62
C GLN A 12 -15.30 7.85 -19.60
N TYR A 13 -15.39 8.46 -18.41
CA TYR A 13 -15.85 9.82 -18.23
C TYR A 13 -14.98 10.82 -18.98
N ALA A 14 -13.65 10.80 -18.77
CA ALA A 14 -12.71 11.67 -19.47
C ALA A 14 -12.76 11.49 -20.99
N LYS A 15 -12.91 10.25 -21.47
CA LYS A 15 -13.08 9.96 -22.90
C LYS A 15 -14.39 10.51 -23.45
N LYS A 16 -15.50 10.39 -22.71
CA LYS A 16 -16.79 10.99 -23.08
C LYS A 16 -16.70 12.52 -23.09
N PHE A 17 -16.13 13.12 -22.04
CA PHE A 17 -15.93 14.57 -21.94
C PHE A 17 -15.06 15.11 -23.07
N ARG A 18 -13.94 14.46 -23.41
CA ARG A 18 -13.11 14.89 -24.56
C ARG A 18 -13.88 14.91 -25.89
N ARG A 19 -14.86 14.02 -26.05
CA ARG A 19 -15.71 13.98 -27.26
C ARG A 19 -16.77 15.08 -27.30
N THR A 20 -17.07 15.73 -26.16
CA THR A 20 -18.00 16.87 -26.13
C THR A 20 -17.32 18.20 -26.45
N LEU A 21 -15.99 18.25 -26.49
CA LEU A 21 -15.22 19.46 -26.80
C LEU A 21 -15.06 19.64 -28.31
N THR A 22 -15.34 20.83 -28.80
CA THR A 22 -15.05 21.24 -30.18
C THR A 22 -13.63 21.78 -30.31
N THR A 23 -13.06 21.72 -31.51
CA THR A 23 -11.73 22.30 -31.80
C THR A 23 -11.68 23.79 -31.46
N GLN A 24 -12.74 24.54 -31.77
CA GLN A 24 -12.85 25.96 -31.45
C GLN A 24 -12.78 26.23 -29.94
N GLU A 25 -13.48 25.44 -29.13
CA GLU A 25 -13.45 25.59 -27.67
C GLU A 25 -12.07 25.26 -27.08
N VAL A 26 -11.36 24.31 -27.67
CA VAL A 26 -9.98 23.96 -27.27
C VAL A 26 -9.02 25.09 -27.62
N ASP A 27 -9.13 25.66 -28.81
CA ASP A 27 -8.29 26.77 -29.27
C ASP A 27 -8.53 28.04 -28.45
N GLN A 28 -9.80 28.34 -28.14
CA GLN A 28 -10.19 29.45 -27.26
C GLN A 28 -9.62 29.28 -25.86
N PHE A 29 -9.67 28.07 -25.28
CA PHE A 29 -9.07 27.79 -23.99
C PHE A 29 -7.54 27.93 -24.03
N ALA A 30 -6.89 27.44 -25.08
CA ALA A 30 -5.44 27.50 -25.25
C ALA A 30 -4.92 28.94 -25.38
N ALA A 31 -5.73 29.85 -25.90
CA ALA A 31 -5.40 31.27 -26.03
C ALA A 31 -5.45 32.05 -24.69
N LEU A 32 -5.99 31.47 -23.61
CA LEU A 32 -6.10 32.13 -22.31
C LEU A 32 -4.75 32.19 -21.60
N THR A 33 -4.45 33.37 -21.05
CA THR A 33 -3.10 33.69 -20.54
C THR A 33 -2.98 33.54 -19.04
N THR A 34 -4.08 33.63 -18.29
CA THR A 34 -4.09 33.54 -16.84
C THR A 34 -4.89 32.34 -16.32
N ASP A 35 -4.51 31.82 -15.15
CA ASP A 35 -5.24 30.73 -14.51
C ASP A 35 -6.66 31.14 -14.09
N ARG A 36 -6.87 32.43 -13.78
CA ARG A 36 -8.20 32.99 -13.49
C ARG A 36 -9.12 32.94 -14.70
N GLU A 37 -8.62 33.32 -15.88
CA GLU A 37 -9.36 33.23 -17.14
C GLU A 37 -9.69 31.77 -17.48
N ARG A 38 -8.73 30.86 -17.31
CA ARG A 38 -8.94 29.42 -17.54
C ARG A 38 -10.00 28.85 -16.60
N PHE A 39 -9.95 29.21 -15.32
CA PHE A 39 -10.95 28.80 -14.35
C PHE A 39 -12.34 29.35 -14.70
N ALA A 40 -12.45 30.65 -15.00
CA ALA A 40 -13.70 31.27 -15.41
C ALA A 40 -14.25 30.62 -16.69
N TYR A 41 -13.40 30.40 -17.70
CA TYR A 41 -13.80 29.75 -18.95
C TYR A 41 -14.36 28.34 -18.72
N VAL A 42 -13.71 27.54 -17.86
CA VAL A 42 -14.19 26.19 -17.51
C VAL A 42 -15.51 26.24 -16.72
N ASN A 43 -15.68 27.23 -15.85
CA ASN A 43 -16.79 27.28 -14.89
C ASN A 43 -18.03 28.06 -15.41
N GLU A 44 -17.84 29.01 -16.33
CA GLU A 44 -18.89 29.91 -16.84
C GLU A 44 -19.46 29.48 -18.21
N LEU A 45 -18.67 28.81 -19.06
CA LEU A 45 -19.21 28.20 -20.28
C LEU A 45 -19.90 26.88 -19.97
N LYS A 46 -20.68 26.40 -20.94
CA LYS A 46 -21.54 25.19 -20.97
C LYS A 46 -20.96 23.89 -20.40
N TRP A 47 -19.72 23.85 -19.91
CA TRP A 47 -19.09 22.73 -19.24
C TRP A 47 -19.62 22.53 -17.82
N ARG A 48 -20.94 22.66 -17.61
CA ARG A 48 -21.62 22.16 -16.40
C ARG A 48 -21.26 20.71 -16.11
N VAL A 49 -20.89 19.94 -17.14
CA VAL A 49 -20.31 18.60 -17.02
C VAL A 49 -19.12 18.56 -16.05
N VAL A 50 -18.25 19.58 -16.03
CA VAL A 50 -17.13 19.65 -15.05
C VAL A 50 -17.64 19.87 -13.62
N ASN A 51 -18.73 20.64 -13.46
CA ASN A 51 -19.34 20.93 -12.16
C ASN A 51 -20.24 19.80 -11.64
N GLU A 52 -20.82 19.02 -12.54
CA GLU A 52 -21.67 17.88 -12.28
C GLU A 52 -20.94 16.61 -12.71
N LEU A 53 -19.84 16.26 -12.05
CA LEU A 53 -19.33 14.89 -12.14
C LEU A 53 -20.36 14.01 -11.41
N PRO A 54 -21.22 13.26 -12.13
CA PRO A 54 -22.27 12.50 -11.47
C PRO A 54 -21.59 11.29 -10.83
N LEU A 55 -21.26 11.41 -9.54
CA LEU A 55 -20.75 10.31 -8.74
C LEU A 55 -21.88 9.30 -8.51
N GLU A 56 -22.22 8.56 -9.56
CA GLU A 56 -23.10 7.41 -9.45
C GLU A 56 -22.36 6.34 -8.66
N GLN A 57 -22.90 5.98 -7.49
CA GLN A 57 -22.48 4.75 -6.83
C GLN A 57 -22.84 3.60 -7.78
N SER A 58 -21.83 3.07 -8.48
CA SER A 58 -22.00 2.12 -9.58
C SER A 58 -22.49 0.73 -9.14
N SER A 59 -22.97 0.58 -7.91
CA SER A 59 -23.56 -0.63 -7.38
C SER A 59 -24.32 -0.31 -6.08
N PRO A 60 -25.45 -0.99 -5.79
CA PRO A 60 -26.04 -1.00 -4.44
C PRO A 60 -25.12 -1.68 -3.40
N ALA A 61 -23.91 -2.10 -3.78
CA ALA A 61 -22.90 -2.62 -2.88
C ALA A 61 -22.50 -1.55 -1.85
N LYS A 62 -22.94 -1.76 -0.60
CA LYS A 62 -22.40 -1.15 0.62
C LYS A 62 -20.88 -1.01 0.49
N GLY A 63 -20.37 0.23 0.55
CA GLY A 63 -19.00 0.62 0.19
C GLY A 63 -17.89 -0.35 0.59
N LYS A 64 -17.28 -0.15 1.77
CA LYS A 64 -16.32 -1.12 2.33
C LYS A 64 -17.08 -2.40 2.70
N CYS A 65 -16.52 -3.56 2.35
CA CYS A 65 -17.16 -4.87 2.51
C CYS A 65 -16.09 -5.91 2.88
N LEU A 66 -16.15 -6.40 4.11
CA LEU A 66 -15.19 -7.36 4.65
C LEU A 66 -15.14 -8.65 3.82
N GLU A 67 -16.29 -9.23 3.47
CA GLU A 67 -16.35 -10.46 2.69
C GLU A 67 -15.62 -10.35 1.34
N LYS A 68 -15.87 -9.26 0.59
CA LYS A 68 -15.18 -9.01 -0.68
C LYS A 68 -13.69 -8.73 -0.47
N ALA A 69 -13.34 -8.04 0.61
CA ALA A 69 -11.94 -7.78 0.94
C ALA A 69 -11.19 -9.10 1.23
N LEU A 70 -11.78 -10.01 2.00
CA LEU A 70 -11.22 -11.31 2.30
C LEU A 70 -11.11 -12.19 1.06
N LYS A 71 -12.07 -12.14 0.14
CA LYS A 71 -11.96 -12.84 -1.16
C LYS A 71 -10.72 -12.38 -1.93
N HIS A 72 -10.51 -11.07 -2.05
CA HIS A 72 -9.33 -10.54 -2.72
C HIS A 72 -8.04 -10.82 -1.95
N LYS A 73 -8.07 -10.84 -0.61
CA LYS A 73 -6.93 -11.30 0.20
C LYS A 73 -6.58 -12.74 -0.16
N CYS A 74 -7.54 -13.66 -0.18
CA CYS A 74 -7.30 -15.06 -0.52
C CYS A 74 -6.78 -15.25 -1.95
N GLU A 75 -7.26 -14.45 -2.91
CA GLU A 75 -6.71 -14.41 -4.27
C GLU A 75 -5.24 -13.93 -4.26
N GLY A 76 -4.92 -12.92 -3.44
CA GLY A 76 -3.56 -12.41 -3.27
C GLY A 76 -2.64 -13.43 -2.61
N ASP A 77 -3.10 -14.15 -1.58
CA ASP A 77 -2.34 -15.20 -0.90
C ASP A 77 -2.02 -16.36 -1.84
N ARG A 78 -2.95 -16.72 -2.74
CA ARG A 78 -2.69 -17.71 -3.80
C ARG A 78 -1.62 -17.22 -4.78
N ALA A 79 -1.77 -16.01 -5.31
CA ALA A 79 -0.81 -15.44 -6.24
C ALA A 79 0.58 -15.24 -5.61
N LEU A 80 0.65 -14.96 -4.30
CA LEU A 80 1.90 -14.92 -3.54
C LEU A 80 2.57 -16.30 -3.51
N GLY A 81 1.80 -17.37 -3.24
CA GLY A 81 2.29 -18.75 -3.29
C GLY A 81 2.81 -19.17 -4.67
N ASP A 82 2.18 -18.66 -5.73
CA ASP A 82 2.57 -18.91 -7.12
C ASP A 82 3.74 -18.03 -7.60
N GLY A 83 4.22 -17.09 -6.77
CA GLY A 83 5.28 -16.14 -7.14
C GLY A 83 4.85 -15.02 -8.08
N GLU A 84 3.54 -14.85 -8.32
CA GLU A 84 2.98 -13.81 -9.16
C GLU A 84 2.86 -12.48 -8.40
N TRP A 85 3.99 -11.88 -8.05
CA TRP A 85 4.08 -10.70 -7.18
C TRP A 85 3.20 -9.52 -7.63
N ALA A 86 3.17 -9.24 -8.93
CA ALA A 86 2.37 -8.14 -9.47
C ALA A 86 0.85 -8.39 -9.34
N VAL A 87 0.42 -9.65 -9.45
CA VAL A 87 -0.98 -10.05 -9.28
C VAL A 87 -1.34 -10.01 -7.80
N ALA A 88 -0.51 -10.58 -6.93
CA ALA A 88 -0.68 -10.52 -5.49
C ALA A 88 -0.82 -9.07 -4.98
N LEU A 89 0.05 -8.16 -5.45
CA LEU A 89 -0.02 -6.75 -5.09
C LEU A 89 -1.36 -6.10 -5.51
N LYS A 90 -1.88 -6.41 -6.71
CA LYS A 90 -3.18 -5.91 -7.18
C LYS A 90 -4.31 -6.41 -6.27
N CYS A 91 -4.31 -7.71 -5.95
CA CYS A 91 -5.28 -8.33 -5.06
C CYS A 91 -5.25 -7.72 -3.66
N TYR A 92 -4.07 -7.57 -3.05
CA TYR A 92 -3.93 -6.94 -1.74
C TYR A 92 -4.32 -5.46 -1.73
N ASN A 93 -4.01 -4.71 -2.79
CA ASN A 93 -4.50 -3.33 -2.94
C ASN A 93 -6.03 -3.28 -2.97
N ARG A 94 -6.66 -4.20 -3.70
CA ARG A 94 -8.12 -4.25 -3.77
C ARG A 94 -8.74 -4.65 -2.44
N ALA A 95 -8.16 -5.63 -1.74
CA ALA A 95 -8.57 -6.02 -0.40
C ALA A 95 -8.49 -4.84 0.57
N TYR A 96 -7.38 -4.08 0.57
CA TYR A 96 -7.18 -2.96 1.47
C TYR A 96 -8.21 -1.84 1.27
N LEU A 97 -8.56 -1.54 0.01
CA LEU A 97 -9.60 -0.55 -0.32
C LEU A 97 -11.00 -0.95 0.15
N LEU A 98 -11.25 -2.25 0.29
CA LEU A 98 -12.55 -2.78 0.67
C LEU A 98 -12.67 -3.06 2.18
N LEU A 99 -11.56 -3.12 2.93
CA LEU A 99 -11.61 -3.38 4.35
C LEU A 99 -12.34 -2.25 5.11
N PRO A 100 -13.39 -2.58 5.89
CA PRO A 100 -14.04 -1.64 6.81
C PRO A 100 -13.06 -1.02 7.80
N GLU A 101 -13.45 0.11 8.41
CA GLU A 101 -12.53 0.84 9.26
C GLU A 101 -12.20 0.11 10.55
N GLU A 102 -13.25 -0.45 11.14
CA GLU A 102 -13.32 -1.27 12.35
C GLU A 102 -12.46 -2.55 12.28
N ASN A 103 -12.15 -3.02 11.07
CA ASN A 103 -11.32 -4.21 10.83
C ASN A 103 -9.82 -3.89 10.87
N ALA A 104 -9.36 -3.28 11.97
CA ALA A 104 -7.96 -2.89 12.14
C ALA A 104 -7.01 -4.09 12.07
N LEU A 105 -7.36 -5.20 12.71
CA LEU A 105 -6.54 -6.41 12.71
C LEU A 105 -6.40 -6.99 11.29
N GLU A 106 -7.48 -7.10 10.52
CA GLU A 106 -7.40 -7.59 9.13
C GLU A 106 -6.57 -6.67 8.25
N LYS A 107 -6.62 -5.34 8.48
CA LYS A 107 -5.73 -4.41 7.78
C LYS A 107 -4.27 -4.65 8.15
N ALA A 108 -3.97 -4.87 9.43
CA ALA A 108 -2.62 -5.13 9.91
C ALA A 108 -2.04 -6.38 9.23
N LEU A 109 -2.79 -7.48 9.24
CA LEU A 109 -2.39 -8.75 8.61
C LEU A 109 -2.25 -8.63 7.08
N LEU A 110 -3.17 -7.91 6.43
CA LEU A 110 -3.09 -7.67 4.99
C LEU A 110 -1.86 -6.84 4.60
N LEU A 111 -1.51 -5.83 5.40
CA LEU A 111 -0.35 -4.99 5.17
C LEU A 111 0.97 -5.74 5.38
N ASP A 112 1.04 -6.69 6.31
CA ASP A 112 2.19 -7.59 6.41
C ASP A 112 2.37 -8.38 5.10
N ASN A 113 1.34 -9.07 4.62
CA ASN A 113 1.40 -9.82 3.35
C ASN A 113 1.78 -8.91 2.17
N ARG A 114 1.19 -7.71 2.09
CA ARG A 114 1.52 -6.75 1.03
C ARG A 114 2.96 -6.24 1.12
N SER A 115 3.49 -6.02 2.33
CA SER A 115 4.88 -5.60 2.54
C SER A 115 5.87 -6.63 1.99
N GLN A 116 5.56 -7.92 2.13
CA GLN A 116 6.38 -9.02 1.59
C GLN A 116 6.41 -8.98 0.06
N VAL A 117 5.25 -8.81 -0.57
CA VAL A 117 5.15 -8.68 -2.04
C VAL A 117 5.90 -7.45 -2.54
N LEU A 118 5.74 -6.30 -1.85
CA LEU A 118 6.44 -5.07 -2.21
C LEU A 118 7.96 -5.22 -2.12
N LEU A 119 8.45 -5.98 -1.14
CA LEU A 119 9.87 -6.31 -1.01
C LEU A 119 10.37 -7.11 -2.22
N GLN A 120 9.63 -8.14 -2.65
CA GLN A 120 9.97 -8.92 -3.87
C GLN A 120 9.99 -8.05 -5.12
N LEU A 121 9.13 -7.03 -5.18
CA LEU A 121 9.08 -6.04 -6.26
C LEU A 121 10.11 -4.90 -6.10
N THR A 122 11.01 -4.97 -5.11
CA THR A 122 12.01 -3.92 -4.80
C THR A 122 11.38 -2.55 -4.49
N LYS A 123 10.10 -2.52 -4.10
CA LYS A 123 9.36 -1.31 -3.70
C LYS A 123 9.58 -1.02 -2.22
N LEU A 124 10.84 -0.76 -1.87
CA LEU A 124 11.33 -0.71 -0.48
C LEU A 124 10.59 0.30 0.40
N ASP A 125 10.39 1.54 -0.06
CA ASP A 125 9.74 2.58 0.74
C ASP A 125 8.26 2.30 1.00
N GLN A 126 7.58 1.67 0.03
CA GLN A 126 6.19 1.25 0.18
C GLN A 126 6.08 0.07 1.16
N SER A 127 7.04 -0.86 1.13
CA SER A 127 7.13 -1.97 2.08
C SER A 127 7.34 -1.45 3.51
N LEU A 128 8.23 -0.48 3.72
CA LEU A 128 8.41 0.20 5.01
C LEU A 128 7.12 0.85 5.50
N ALA A 129 6.44 1.60 4.64
CA ALA A 129 5.18 2.25 4.99
C ALA A 129 4.07 1.24 5.36
N ASP A 130 4.05 0.08 4.71
CA ASP A 130 3.11 -0.99 5.04
C ASP A 130 3.42 -1.63 6.39
N ILE A 131 4.70 -1.89 6.70
CA ILE A 131 5.12 -2.40 8.01
C ILE A 131 4.73 -1.41 9.11
N ASP A 132 5.01 -0.12 8.95
CA ASP A 132 4.68 0.90 9.95
C ASP A 132 3.18 1.03 10.18
N ARG A 133 2.38 0.94 9.12
CA ARG A 133 0.92 0.93 9.23
C ARG A 133 0.42 -0.36 9.89
N ALA A 134 0.99 -1.52 9.57
CA ALA A 134 0.59 -2.79 10.17
C ALA A 134 0.77 -2.72 11.70
N ILE A 135 1.93 -2.23 12.15
CA ILE A 135 2.22 -1.99 13.57
C ILE A 135 1.23 -0.99 14.16
N GLY A 136 0.96 0.12 13.47
CA GLY A 136 0.00 1.13 13.92
C GLY A 136 -1.46 0.64 14.03
N TYR A 137 -1.83 -0.41 13.29
CA TYR A 137 -3.14 -1.07 13.40
C TYR A 137 -3.22 -2.14 14.49
N GLY A 138 -2.15 -2.37 15.26
CA GLY A 138 -2.13 -3.34 16.35
C GLY A 138 -1.81 -4.77 15.90
N TYR A 139 -0.77 -4.92 15.08
CA TYR A 139 -0.27 -6.24 14.67
C TYR A 139 0.02 -7.16 15.88
N PRO A 140 -0.24 -8.48 15.79
CA PRO A 140 -0.04 -9.41 16.90
C PRO A 140 1.38 -9.33 17.49
N PRO A 141 1.53 -9.11 18.82
CA PRO A 141 2.85 -8.91 19.44
C PRO A 141 3.83 -10.08 19.29
N ASP A 142 3.30 -11.31 19.31
CA ASP A 142 4.04 -12.56 19.09
C ASP A 142 4.60 -12.68 17.66
N GLN A 143 4.11 -11.87 16.73
CA GLN A 143 4.55 -11.84 15.34
C GLN A 143 5.29 -10.54 14.98
N LEU A 144 5.40 -9.57 15.89
CA LEU A 144 6.06 -8.29 15.61
C LEU A 144 7.55 -8.44 15.29
N ALA A 145 8.21 -9.45 15.85
CA ALA A 145 9.61 -9.74 15.56
C ALA A 145 9.87 -9.90 14.05
N THR A 146 8.98 -10.56 13.30
CA THR A 146 9.18 -10.79 11.86
C THR A 146 9.04 -9.51 11.04
N LEU A 147 8.15 -8.60 11.44
CA LEU A 147 7.97 -7.30 10.82
C LEU A 147 9.19 -6.39 11.06
N TRP A 148 9.67 -6.32 12.31
CA TRP A 148 10.86 -5.55 12.65
C TRP A 148 12.11 -6.09 11.93
N GLU A 149 12.26 -7.40 11.82
CA GLU A 149 13.38 -8.00 11.10
C GLU A 149 13.33 -7.66 9.61
N ARG A 150 12.14 -7.73 8.99
CA ARG A 150 11.96 -7.33 7.59
C ARG A 150 12.28 -5.84 7.40
N LYS A 151 11.84 -4.99 8.32
CA LYS A 151 12.14 -3.56 8.33
C LYS A 151 13.65 -3.30 8.39
N ALA A 152 14.35 -4.02 9.27
CA ALA A 152 15.80 -3.95 9.42
C ALA A 152 16.53 -4.31 8.12
N ARG A 153 16.14 -5.42 7.48
CA ARG A 153 16.71 -5.86 6.19
C ARG A 153 16.50 -4.85 5.06
N ILE A 154 15.33 -4.19 5.05
CA ILE A 154 15.08 -3.11 4.09
C ILE A 154 16.02 -1.93 4.32
N PHE A 155 16.22 -1.51 5.57
CA PHE A 155 17.17 -0.45 5.89
C PHE A 155 18.63 -0.83 5.56
N GLN A 156 19.03 -2.08 5.82
CA GLN A 156 20.34 -2.58 5.36
C GLN A 156 20.51 -2.48 3.84
N THR A 157 19.47 -2.86 3.07
CA THR A 157 19.50 -2.75 1.60
C THR A 157 19.61 -1.29 1.15
N LYS A 158 18.98 -0.36 1.88
CA LYS A 158 19.12 1.09 1.68
C LYS A 158 20.44 1.66 2.22
N LYS A 159 21.31 0.84 2.83
CA LYS A 159 22.55 1.25 3.51
C LYS A 159 22.34 2.22 4.68
N ASP A 160 21.14 2.25 5.25
CA ASP A 160 20.85 2.96 6.50
C ASP A 160 21.07 1.99 7.67
N PHE A 161 22.35 1.78 8.00
CA PHE A 161 22.74 0.80 9.02
C PHE A 161 22.26 1.19 10.42
N LYS A 162 22.17 2.49 10.71
CA LYS A 162 21.65 2.98 11.99
C LYS A 162 20.20 2.55 12.20
N SER A 163 19.32 2.87 11.24
CA SER A 163 17.91 2.46 11.32
C SER A 163 17.74 0.94 11.29
N ALA A 164 18.64 0.22 10.59
CA ALA A 164 18.64 -1.24 10.58
C ALA A 164 18.92 -1.83 11.97
N VAL A 165 19.94 -1.33 12.69
CA VAL A 165 20.28 -1.78 14.04
C VAL A 165 19.14 -1.52 15.01
N GLU A 166 18.55 -0.32 14.99
CA GLU A 166 17.39 0.00 15.83
C GLU A 166 16.21 -0.98 15.60
N CYS A 167 16.03 -1.45 14.36
CA CYS A 167 15.02 -2.45 14.02
C CYS A 167 15.42 -3.87 14.47
N TYR A 168 16.70 -4.23 14.41
CA TYR A 168 17.17 -5.52 14.95
C TYR A 168 17.08 -5.58 16.47
N ASP A 169 17.39 -4.49 17.18
CA ASP A 169 17.19 -4.40 18.63
C ASP A 169 15.73 -4.65 19.01
N LYS A 170 14.79 -4.06 18.25
CA LYS A 170 13.36 -4.34 18.41
C LYS A 170 13.01 -5.78 18.10
N THR A 171 13.61 -6.36 17.05
CA THR A 171 13.42 -7.79 16.73
C THR A 171 13.81 -8.68 17.91
N ILE A 172 14.99 -8.44 18.49
CA ILE A 172 15.49 -9.16 19.68
C ILE A 172 14.52 -8.99 20.85
N HIS A 173 14.08 -7.76 21.13
CA HIS A 173 13.14 -7.47 22.20
C HIS A 173 11.85 -8.31 22.10
N TYR A 174 11.22 -8.34 20.92
CA TYR A 174 9.98 -9.10 20.72
C TYR A 174 10.19 -10.62 20.78
N LEU A 175 11.33 -11.13 20.27
CA LEU A 175 11.68 -12.55 20.36
C LEU A 175 11.89 -13.03 21.81
N GLN A 176 12.34 -12.15 22.70
CA GLN A 176 12.55 -12.47 24.12
C GLN A 176 11.28 -12.33 24.96
N GLN A 177 10.42 -11.37 24.61
CA GLN A 177 9.20 -11.08 25.37
C GLN A 177 8.04 -12.03 25.06
N TYR A 178 7.93 -12.50 23.82
CA TYR A 178 6.79 -13.28 23.37
C TYR A 178 7.19 -14.69 22.96
N PRO A 179 6.31 -15.70 23.20
CA PRO A 179 6.53 -17.04 22.71
C PRO A 179 6.72 -17.02 21.20
N THR A 180 7.76 -17.69 20.74
CA THR A 180 8.01 -17.89 19.32
C THR A 180 7.65 -19.32 18.95
N GLY A 181 7.29 -19.57 17.70
CA GLY A 181 7.15 -20.94 17.18
C GLY A 181 8.48 -21.66 16.96
N LEU A 182 9.62 -21.07 17.35
CA LEU A 182 10.96 -21.62 17.12
C LEU A 182 11.39 -22.54 18.27
N PRO A 183 12.08 -23.66 17.98
CA PRO A 183 12.77 -24.44 19.01
C PRO A 183 13.78 -23.58 19.81
N PRO A 184 13.99 -23.84 21.10
CA PRO A 184 14.88 -23.03 21.94
C PRO A 184 16.30 -22.86 21.39
N GLU A 185 16.86 -23.91 20.79
CA GLU A 185 18.20 -23.88 20.17
C GLU A 185 18.25 -22.93 18.97
N GLN A 186 17.24 -22.97 18.11
CA GLN A 186 17.15 -22.08 16.94
C GLN A 186 16.90 -20.64 17.36
N LEU A 187 16.11 -20.43 18.42
CA LEU A 187 15.90 -19.10 19.00
C LEU A 187 17.22 -18.54 19.56
N ALA A 188 17.98 -19.34 20.31
CA ALA A 188 19.28 -18.94 20.84
C ALA A 188 20.26 -18.57 19.73
N GLN A 189 20.37 -19.40 18.69
CA GLN A 189 21.22 -19.13 17.53
C GLN A 189 20.80 -17.84 16.82
N LYS A 190 19.50 -17.66 16.58
CA LYS A 190 18.97 -16.44 15.94
C LYS A 190 19.28 -15.19 16.76
N LEU A 191 19.13 -15.25 18.07
CA LEU A 191 19.46 -14.12 18.95
C LEU A 191 20.95 -13.79 18.93
N ASP A 192 21.83 -14.80 18.89
CA ASP A 192 23.27 -14.61 18.76
C ASP A 192 23.64 -13.93 17.42
N ASP A 193 23.05 -14.39 16.32
CA ASP A 193 23.30 -13.81 14.99
C ASP A 193 22.79 -12.37 14.89
N LEU A 194 21.61 -12.08 15.45
CA LEU A 194 21.08 -10.72 15.49
C LEU A 194 21.95 -9.78 16.34
N LYS A 195 22.51 -10.25 17.46
CA LYS A 195 23.43 -9.47 18.30
C LYS A 195 24.72 -9.10 17.57
N LYS A 196 25.28 -10.02 16.79
CA LYS A 196 26.47 -9.71 15.96
C LYS A 196 26.19 -8.59 14.96
N LEU A 197 24.98 -8.55 14.40
CA LEU A 197 24.56 -7.49 13.48
C LEU A 197 24.35 -6.13 14.16
N THR A 198 23.94 -6.12 15.43
CA THR A 198 23.79 -4.87 16.20
C THR A 198 25.14 -4.36 16.67
N ASP A 199 26.03 -5.23 17.13
CA ASP A 199 27.34 -4.86 17.68
C ASP A 199 28.34 -4.37 16.61
N THR A 200 28.21 -4.83 15.36
CA THR A 200 29.14 -4.48 14.26
C THR A 200 29.03 -3.03 13.76
N VAL A 201 27.97 -2.30 14.09
CA VAL A 201 27.76 -0.91 13.63
C VAL A 201 28.19 0.13 14.68
N TYR A 202 28.45 -0.31 15.91
CA TYR A 202 28.94 0.56 17.00
C TYR A 202 30.47 0.72 17.03
N TYR A 203 31.18 0.20 16.02
CA TYR A 203 32.63 0.37 15.81
C TYR A 203 32.91 0.97 14.43
#